data_AF-K1R630-F1
#
_entry.id   AF-K1R630-F1
#
_cell.length_a   1.000
_cell.length_b   1.000
_cell.length_c   1.000
_cell.angle_alpha   90.00
_cell.angle_beta   90.00
_cell.angle_gamma   90.00
#
_symmetry.space_group_name_H-M   'P 1'
#
loop_
_entity.id
_entity.type
_entity.pdbx_description
1 polymer ?
#
loop_
_entity_poly.entity_id
_entity_poly.type
_entity_poly.pdbx_seq_one_letter_code
_entity_poly.pdbx_strand_id
1 'polypeptide(L)'
;IDVNHTLVYYDHRTDGSKKGCYFNVNTPKTPTGKRKVPMLSFVKEAIIMEKERQELLDLHCIATIDGYTDFIFINRFGNPQHQGTLNKAIRRIIRDCNDEQFLKNEIPKCCFRILAAIH
;
A
#
# COMPACT_ATOMS: atom_id res chain seq x y z
N ILE A 1 -1.72 1.97 -16.28
CA ILE A 1 -1.92 0.95 -15.22
C ILE A 1 -3.35 0.46 -15.34
N ASP A 2 -3.59 -0.85 -15.44
CA ASP A 2 -4.94 -1.41 -15.39
C ASP A 2 -5.25 -1.84 -13.94
N VAL A 3 -6.35 -1.33 -13.38
CA VAL A 3 -6.82 -1.69 -12.05
C VAL A 3 -8.00 -2.62 -12.25
N ASN A 4 -7.73 -3.91 -12.17
CA ASN A 4 -8.69 -4.97 -12.51
C ASN A 4 -8.80 -6.05 -11.44
N HIS A 5 -8.03 -5.93 -10.35
CA HIS A 5 -8.02 -6.85 -9.20
C HIS A 5 -7.64 -6.06 -7.93
N THR A 6 -8.12 -6.50 -6.78
CA THR A 6 -7.75 -5.92 -5.48
C THR A 6 -7.18 -7.00 -4.56
N LEU A 7 -5.99 -6.74 -4.02
CA LEU A 7 -5.37 -7.61 -3.02
C LEU A 7 -6.01 -7.32 -1.65
N VAL A 8 -6.66 -8.31 -1.07
CA VAL A 8 -7.33 -8.21 0.24
C VAL A 8 -6.66 -9.15 1.22
N TYR A 9 -6.40 -8.66 2.43
CA TYR A 9 -5.86 -9.45 3.53
C TYR A 9 -7.01 -9.88 4.44
N TYR A 10 -7.15 -11.19 4.67
CA TYR A 10 -8.12 -11.76 5.59
C TYR A 10 -7.42 -12.31 6.83
N ASP A 11 -7.89 -11.91 8.01
CA ASP A 11 -7.50 -12.49 9.30
C ASP A 11 -8.68 -13.33 9.82
N HIS A 12 -8.67 -14.63 9.52
CA HIS A 12 -9.70 -15.55 10.00
C HIS A 12 -9.40 -15.95 11.45
N ARG A 13 -9.93 -15.18 12.40
CA ARG A 13 -9.84 -15.46 13.84
C ARG A 13 -10.95 -16.35 14.40
N THR A 14 -11.83 -16.89 13.56
CA THR A 14 -12.98 -17.68 14.01
C THR A 14 -12.72 -19.18 14.00
N ASP A 15 -12.93 -19.83 15.15
CA ASP A 15 -12.90 -21.29 15.27
C ASP A 15 -13.98 -21.92 14.36
N GLY A 16 -13.53 -22.73 13.39
CA GLY A 16 -14.39 -23.42 12.42
C GLY A 16 -14.01 -23.17 10.94
N SER A 17 -13.13 -22.22 10.64
CA SER A 17 -12.58 -21.98 9.29
C SER A 17 -11.05 -22.08 9.29
N LYS A 18 -10.41 -22.25 8.11
CA LYS A 18 -8.95 -22.42 7.98
C LYS A 18 -8.21 -21.36 8.81
N LYS A 19 -7.54 -21.78 9.89
CA LYS A 19 -6.76 -20.90 10.77
C LYS A 19 -5.60 -20.31 9.96
N GLY A 20 -5.58 -18.99 9.80
CA GLY A 20 -4.48 -18.32 9.12
C GLY A 20 -4.81 -16.90 8.65
N CYS A 21 -3.77 -16.09 8.59
CA CYS A 21 -3.74 -14.81 7.91
C CYS A 21 -3.26 -15.02 6.47
N TYR A 22 -4.06 -14.68 5.47
CA TYR A 22 -3.63 -14.83 4.08
C TYR A 22 -4.20 -13.73 3.18
N PHE A 23 -3.47 -13.49 2.09
CA PHE A 23 -3.90 -12.60 1.02
C PHE A 23 -4.76 -13.36 0.02
N ASN A 24 -5.75 -12.66 -0.54
CA ASN A 24 -6.63 -13.17 -1.58
C ASN A 24 -6.87 -12.04 -2.61
N VAL A 25 -6.95 -12.39 -3.88
CA VAL A 25 -7.18 -11.46 -4.99
C VAL A 25 -8.66 -11.46 -5.35
N ASN A 26 -9.34 -10.35 -5.04
CA ASN A 26 -10.72 -10.17 -5.44
C ASN A 26 -10.80 -9.53 -6.84
N THR A 27 -11.59 -10.14 -7.71
CA THR A 27 -11.99 -9.51 -8.98
C THR A 27 -13.10 -8.49 -8.72
N PRO A 28 -13.11 -7.34 -9.41
CA PRO A 28 -14.20 -6.39 -9.35
C PRO A 28 -15.51 -7.08 -9.74
N LYS A 29 -16.53 -6.96 -8.88
CA LYS A 29 -17.85 -7.58 -9.09
C LYS A 29 -18.59 -7.03 -10.31
N THR A 30 -18.23 -5.82 -10.78
CA THR A 30 -18.87 -5.16 -11.92
C THR A 30 -17.82 -4.64 -12.91
N PRO A 31 -18.15 -4.54 -14.21
CA PRO A 31 -17.25 -3.98 -15.24
C PRO A 31 -16.76 -2.57 -14.92
N THR A 32 -17.61 -1.76 -14.26
CA THR A 32 -17.30 -0.39 -13.80
C THR A 32 -16.16 -0.35 -12.78
N GLY A 33 -15.89 -1.44 -12.07
CA GLY A 33 -14.77 -1.54 -11.14
C GLY A 33 -13.41 -1.73 -11.80
N LYS A 34 -13.38 -2.04 -13.11
CA LYS A 34 -12.14 -2.07 -13.90
C LYS A 34 -11.86 -0.67 -14.44
N ARG A 35 -10.67 -0.14 -14.18
CA ARG A 35 -10.29 1.21 -14.63
C ARG A 35 -8.86 1.26 -15.10
N LYS A 36 -8.62 2.03 -16.17
CA LYS A 36 -7.28 2.35 -16.63
C LYS A 36 -6.86 3.71 -16.07
N VAL A 37 -5.77 3.71 -15.30
CA VAL A 37 -5.17 4.92 -14.75
C VAL A 37 -3.96 5.30 -15.61
N PRO A 38 -3.89 6.53 -16.15
CA PRO A 38 -2.70 7.00 -16.86
C PRO A 38 -1.50 7.04 -15.91
N MET A 39 -0.37 6.50 -16.37
CA MET A 39 0.87 6.53 -15.60
C MET A 39 1.60 7.83 -15.93
N LEU A 40 1.77 8.69 -14.93
CA LEU A 40 2.56 9.91 -15.04
C LEU A 40 4.05 9.55 -15.13
N SER A 41 4.87 10.39 -15.77
CA SER A 41 6.30 10.12 -15.98
C SER A 41 7.05 9.86 -14.67
N PHE A 42 6.82 10.71 -13.66
CA PHE A 42 7.44 10.55 -12.34
C PHE A 42 7.01 9.25 -11.63
N VAL A 43 5.80 8.73 -11.90
CA VAL A 43 5.36 7.45 -11.35
C VAL A 43 6.12 6.29 -11.99
N LYS A 44 6.34 6.37 -13.32
CA LYS A 44 7.15 5.38 -14.04
C LYS A 44 8.58 5.35 -13.49
N GLU A 45 9.19 6.53 -13.32
CA GLU A 45 10.54 6.68 -12.77
C GLU A 45 10.62 6.10 -11.35
N ALA A 46 9.66 6.42 -10.47
CA ALA A 46 9.63 5.87 -9.12
C ALA A 46 9.53 4.34 -9.09
N ILE A 47 8.77 3.73 -10.01
CA ILE A 47 8.68 2.27 -10.13
C ILE A 47 10.00 1.66 -10.61
N ILE A 48 10.70 2.31 -11.54
CA ILE A 48 12.02 1.86 -12.02
C ILE A 48 13.04 1.93 -10.89
N MET A 49 13.10 3.04 -10.16
CA MET A 49 13.99 3.20 -9.01
C MET A 49 13.72 2.13 -7.93
N GLU A 50 12.46 1.81 -7.69
CA GLU A 50 12.10 0.76 -6.73
C GLU A 50 12.57 -0.63 -7.20
N LYS A 51 12.49 -0.91 -8.50
CA LYS A 51 13.02 -2.15 -9.08
C LYS A 51 14.55 -2.25 -8.93
N GLU A 52 15.27 -1.20 -9.28
CA GLU A 52 16.74 -1.15 -9.13
C GLU A 52 17.16 -1.31 -7.66
N ARG A 53 16.42 -0.68 -6.74
CA ARG A 53 16.63 -0.84 -5.29
C ARG A 53 16.41 -2.29 -4.84
N GLN A 54 15.38 -2.96 -5.35
CA GLN A 54 15.11 -4.36 -5.04
C GLN A 54 16.21 -5.28 -5.57
N GLU A 55 16.67 -5.07 -6.81
CA GLU A 55 17.78 -5.82 -7.41
C GLU A 55 19.08 -5.63 -6.63
N LEU A 56 19.40 -4.39 -6.22
CA LEU A 56 20.59 -4.09 -5.41
C LEU A 56 20.58 -4.79 -4.05
N LEU A 57 19.39 -5.00 -3.48
CA LEU A 57 19.21 -5.64 -2.17
C LEU A 57 18.89 -7.14 -2.27
N ASP A 58 18.93 -7.71 -3.47
CA ASP A 58 18.54 -9.08 -3.77
C ASP A 58 17.15 -9.45 -3.21
N LEU A 59 16.21 -8.49 -3.31
CA LEU A 59 14.84 -8.64 -2.88
C LEU A 59 13.97 -9.06 -4.06
N HIS A 60 13.42 -10.27 -3.99
CA HIS A 60 12.55 -10.81 -5.03
C HIS A 60 11.21 -11.24 -4.46
N CYS A 61 10.17 -11.17 -5.30
CA CYS A 61 8.86 -11.67 -4.93
C CYS A 61 8.91 -13.20 -4.86
N ILE A 62 8.57 -13.76 -3.70
CA ILE A 62 8.44 -15.21 -3.50
C ILE A 62 6.98 -15.66 -3.39
N ALA A 63 6.06 -14.70 -3.31
CA ALA A 63 4.65 -14.97 -3.09
C ALA A 63 3.93 -15.23 -4.41
N THR A 64 3.13 -16.30 -4.43
CA THR A 64 2.10 -16.54 -5.44
C THR A 64 0.74 -16.53 -4.74
N ILE A 65 -0.17 -15.66 -5.17
CA ILE A 65 -1.50 -15.50 -4.57
C ILE A 65 -2.53 -15.58 -5.69
N ASP A 66 -3.38 -16.59 -5.66
CA ASP A 66 -4.43 -16.85 -6.66
C ASP A 66 -3.91 -16.82 -8.12
N GLY A 67 -2.69 -17.34 -8.33
CA GLY A 67 -2.02 -17.37 -9.64
C GLY A 67 -1.30 -16.09 -10.04
N TYR A 68 -1.37 -15.03 -9.22
CA TYR A 68 -0.60 -13.80 -9.41
C TYR A 68 0.73 -13.88 -8.65
N THR A 69 1.80 -13.50 -9.33
CA THR A 69 3.18 -13.40 -8.81
C THR A 69 3.79 -12.08 -9.26
N ASP A 70 5.07 -11.86 -8.97
CA ASP A 70 5.85 -10.68 -9.38
C ASP A 70 5.26 -9.37 -8.86
N PHE A 71 4.83 -9.39 -7.60
CA PHE A 71 4.36 -8.19 -6.91
C PHE A 71 5.49 -7.16 -6.83
N ILE A 72 5.23 -5.94 -7.31
CA ILE A 72 6.22 -4.85 -7.31
C ILE A 72 6.51 -4.36 -5.90
N PHE A 73 5.49 -4.23 -5.04
CA PHE A 73 5.66 -3.72 -3.68
C PHE A 73 5.73 -4.87 -2.68
N ILE A 74 6.95 -5.33 -2.42
CA ILE A 74 7.26 -6.40 -1.48
C ILE A 74 7.93 -5.87 -0.20
N ASN A 75 7.83 -6.66 0.86
CA ASN A 75 8.57 -6.46 2.09
C ASN A 75 9.96 -7.11 2.00
N ARG A 76 10.77 -6.95 3.06
CA ARG A 76 12.12 -7.54 3.16
C ARG A 76 12.16 -9.07 3.10
N PHE A 77 11.01 -9.73 3.14
CA PHE A 77 10.85 -11.19 3.08
C PHE A 77 10.24 -11.64 1.74
N GLY A 78 10.18 -10.77 0.73
CA GLY A 78 9.64 -11.11 -0.59
C GLY A 78 8.12 -11.30 -0.67
N ASN A 79 7.38 -10.93 0.39
CA ASN A 79 5.93 -11.01 0.42
C ASN A 79 5.30 -9.64 0.12
N PRO A 80 4.08 -9.57 -0.44
CA PRO A 80 3.40 -8.31 -0.71
C PRO A 80 3.27 -7.44 0.53
N GLN A 81 3.41 -6.13 0.35
CA GLN A 81 3.26 -5.17 1.43
C GLN A 81 1.83 -5.19 2.00
N HIS A 82 1.74 -5.23 3.33
CA HIS A 82 0.45 -5.22 4.01
C HIS A 82 -0.12 -3.80 4.11
N GLN A 83 -1.39 -3.62 3.73
CA GLN A 83 -2.08 -2.33 3.75
C GLN A 83 -2.03 -1.62 5.11
N GLY A 84 -2.08 -2.36 6.22
CA GLY A 84 -2.03 -1.78 7.56
C GLY A 84 -0.68 -1.13 7.88
N THR A 85 0.42 -1.73 7.40
CA THR A 85 1.78 -1.19 7.57
C THR A 85 1.93 0.08 6.74
N LEU A 86 1.44 0.06 5.50
CA LEU A 86 1.44 1.21 4.60
C LEU A 86 0.64 2.38 5.20
N ASN A 87 -0.58 2.13 5.67
CA ASN A 87 -1.42 3.15 6.28
C ASN A 87 -0.79 3.75 7.55
N LYS A 88 -0.11 2.93 8.35
CA LYS A 88 0.62 3.41 9.54
C LYS A 88 1.78 4.32 9.14
N ALA A 89 2.53 3.97 8.09
CA ALA A 89 3.61 4.79 7.56
C ALA A 89 3.09 6.12 7.01
N ILE A 90 2.02 6.10 6.20
CA ILE A 90 1.37 7.31 5.67
C ILE A 90 0.92 8.23 6.80
N ARG A 91 0.25 7.69 7.82
CA ARG A 91 -0.18 8.48 9.00
C ARG A 91 1.00 9.09 9.75
N ARG A 92 2.15 8.41 9.81
CA ARG A 92 3.38 8.98 10.41
C ARG A 92 3.91 10.14 9.57
N ILE A 93 4.04 9.97 8.26
CA ILE A 93 4.49 11.04 7.35
C ILE A 93 3.59 12.28 7.48
N ILE A 94 2.27 12.09 7.52
CA ILE A 94 1.31 13.18 7.70
C ILE A 94 1.53 13.87 9.05
N ARG A 95 1.72 13.10 10.13
CA ARG A 95 1.96 13.64 11.47
C ARG A 95 3.26 14.43 11.51
N ASP A 96 4.37 13.84 11.07
CA ASP A 96 5.69 14.47 11.11
C ASP A 96 5.70 15.78 10.31
N CYS A 97 5.02 15.79 9.15
CA CYS A 97 4.83 17.00 8.36
C CYS A 97 3.98 18.05 9.09
N ASN A 98 2.89 17.64 9.73
CA ASN A 98 2.06 18.56 10.51
C ASN A 98 2.85 19.12 11.69
N ASP A 99 3.53 18.29 12.47
CA ASP A 99 4.32 18.66 13.65
C ASP A 99 5.42 19.68 13.26
N GLU A 100 6.10 19.47 12.12
CA GLU A 100 7.04 20.44 11.57
C GLU A 100 6.39 21.79 11.23
N GLN A 101 5.16 21.79 10.70
CA GLN A 101 4.42 23.03 10.43
C GLN A 101 4.01 23.75 11.73
N PHE A 102 3.60 23.00 12.78
CA PHE A 102 3.28 23.55 14.11
C PHE A 102 4.50 24.18 14.79
N LEU A 103 5.69 23.60 14.61
CA LEU A 103 6.94 24.15 15.14
C LEU A 103 7.39 25.43 14.42
N LYS A 104 7.04 25.60 13.15
CA LYS A 104 7.47 26.74 12.33
C LYS A 104 6.53 27.94 12.36
N ASN A 105 5.26 27.76 12.76
CA ASN A 105 4.25 28.82 12.69
C ASN A 105 3.36 28.82 13.94
N GLU A 106 3.19 29.99 14.59
CA GLU A 106 2.29 30.15 15.75
C GLU A 106 0.80 29.93 15.40
N ILE A 107 0.43 30.05 14.11
CA ILE A 107 -0.89 29.70 13.56
C ILE A 107 -0.70 28.80 12.32
N PRO A 108 -0.52 27.50 12.52
CA PRO A 108 -0.22 26.59 11.43
C PRO A 108 -1.46 26.31 10.58
N LYS A 109 -1.31 26.42 9.26
CA LYS A 109 -2.29 25.90 8.31
C LYS A 109 -2.15 24.38 8.28
N CYS A 110 -3.04 23.65 8.96
CA CYS A 110 -3.11 22.20 8.80
C CYS A 110 -3.43 21.87 7.34
N CYS A 111 -2.43 21.46 6.56
CA CYS A 111 -2.62 21.11 5.14
C CYS A 111 -3.57 19.92 4.93
N PHE A 112 -3.81 19.10 5.96
CA PHE A 112 -4.69 17.93 5.90
C PHE A 112 -5.66 17.89 7.11
N ARG A 113 -6.66 18.78 7.11
CA ARG A 113 -7.65 18.93 8.19
C ARG A 113 -8.62 17.75 8.41
N ILE A 114 -8.62 16.71 7.60
CA ILE A 114 -9.67 15.67 7.66
C ILE A 114 -9.46 14.65 8.80
N LEU A 115 -8.29 14.55 9.42
CA LEU A 115 -8.00 13.48 10.40
C LEU A 115 -7.78 13.92 11.85
N ALA A 116 -7.85 15.23 12.15
CA ALA A 116 -7.63 15.72 13.52
C ALA A 116 -8.89 15.69 14.41
N ALA A 117 -10.05 15.28 13.89
CA ALA A 117 -11.31 15.24 14.64
C ALA A 117 -11.75 13.80 14.92
N ILE A 118 -10.93 13.01 15.60
CA ILE A 118 -11.39 11.82 16.34
C ILE A 118 -10.55 11.73 17.62
N HIS A 119 -11.08 12.32 18.69
CA HIS A 119 -10.72 12.05 20.07
C HIS A 119 -12.01 11.83 20.86
#